data_AF-A0A956U9L0-F1
#
_entry.id   AF-A0A956U9L0-F1
#
_cell.length_a   1.000
_cell.length_b   1.000
_cell.length_c   1.000
_cell.angle_alpha   90.00
_cell.angle_beta   90.00
_cell.angle_gamma   90.00
#
_symmetry.space_group_name_H-M   'P 1'
#
loop_
_entity.id
_entity.type
_entity.pdbx_description
1 polymer ?
#
loop_
_entity_poly.entity_id
_entity_poly.type
_entity_poly.pdbx_seq_one_letter_code
_entity_poly.pdbx_strand_id
1 'polypeptide(L)'
;MASYYQILGIAPDADLTEVEHAFVRLRQSLASQDFEDDEKGKAQARKCLDAFEKAYETLKDPDKRKNYDQRLSAESEGGHEGSKKPRLGQLCVASGIITVEQLTEAVEEQLDSGLPLGEVLENLHFLSRAELEGLLLGQDLIDLDDADEDPLAARVIALGLLNEDMVLIAQMETRAQGVSLENALVRRGWISRRLLEVL
;
A
#
# COMPACT_ATOMS: atom_id res chain seq x y z
N MET A 1 -4.85 8.41 6.30
CA MET A 1 -3.47 8.94 6.47
C MET A 1 -2.68 7.97 7.34
N ALA A 2 -1.40 7.74 7.02
CA ALA A 2 -0.52 6.83 7.77
C ALA A 2 -0.19 7.36 9.18
N SER A 3 -0.35 6.54 10.23
CA SER A 3 -0.04 6.92 11.61
C SER A 3 1.00 6.03 12.30
N TYR A 4 1.68 6.55 13.32
CA TYR A 4 2.58 5.76 14.18
C TYR A 4 1.89 4.61 14.91
N TYR A 5 0.59 4.74 15.17
CA TYR A 5 -0.26 3.66 15.69
C TYR A 5 -0.42 2.52 14.69
N GLN A 6 -0.67 2.84 13.42
CA GLN A 6 -0.72 1.84 12.34
C GLN A 6 0.63 1.17 12.11
N ILE A 7 1.74 1.92 12.21
CA ILE A 7 3.10 1.35 12.11
C ILE A 7 3.33 0.25 13.17
N LEU A 8 2.94 0.51 14.42
CA LEU A 8 3.09 -0.48 15.51
C LEU A 8 1.95 -1.51 15.57
N GLY A 9 0.90 -1.35 14.77
CA GLY A 9 -0.28 -2.23 14.78
C GLY A 9 -1.06 -2.15 16.09
N ILE A 10 -1.23 -0.94 16.64
CA ILE A 10 -1.94 -0.67 17.90
C ILE A 10 -3.02 0.40 17.70
N ALA A 11 -3.94 0.49 18.66
CA ALA A 11 -4.99 1.51 18.64
C ALA A 11 -4.46 2.90 19.07
N PRO A 12 -5.07 4.02 18.61
CA PRO A 12 -4.63 5.37 18.97
C PRO A 12 -4.72 5.69 20.48
N ASP A 13 -5.62 5.03 21.18
CA ASP A 13 -5.84 5.14 22.63
C ASP A 13 -4.95 4.20 23.46
N ALA A 14 -4.07 3.42 22.81
CA ALA A 14 -3.21 2.45 23.47
C ALA A 14 -2.33 3.09 24.55
N ASP A 15 -2.16 2.41 25.68
CA ASP A 15 -1.34 2.91 26.78
C ASP A 15 0.18 2.73 26.52
N LEU A 16 1.02 3.27 27.40
CA LEU A 16 2.47 3.16 27.26
C LEU A 16 2.96 1.71 27.30
N THR A 17 2.31 0.86 28.11
CA THR A 17 2.66 -0.55 28.26
C THR A 17 2.39 -1.30 26.96
N GLU A 18 1.25 -1.02 26.31
CA GLU A 18 0.88 -1.57 25.02
C GLU A 18 1.84 -1.13 23.91
N VAL A 19 2.25 0.14 23.91
CA VAL A 19 3.27 0.67 22.98
C VAL A 19 4.60 -0.07 23.15
N GLU A 20 5.07 -0.25 24.39
CA GLU A 20 6.31 -0.98 24.70
C GLU A 20 6.23 -2.46 24.30
N HIS A 21 5.16 -3.15 24.69
CA HIS A 21 4.95 -4.56 24.35
C HIS A 21 4.86 -4.78 22.84
N ALA A 22 4.16 -3.91 22.11
CA ALA A 22 4.06 -4.00 20.66
C ALA A 22 5.43 -3.84 19.99
N PHE A 23 6.21 -2.83 20.38
CA PHE A 23 7.55 -2.59 19.84
C PHE A 23 8.49 -3.77 20.12
N VAL A 24 8.52 -4.28 21.36
CA VAL A 24 9.37 -5.42 21.74
C VAL A 24 8.99 -6.67 20.96
N ARG A 25 7.69 -6.98 20.84
CA ARG A 25 7.18 -8.11 20.06
C ARG A 25 7.62 -8.01 18.60
N LEU A 26 7.41 -6.87 17.96
CA LEU A 26 7.76 -6.66 16.54
C LEU A 26 9.26 -6.81 16.30
N ARG A 27 10.09 -6.22 17.16
CA ARG A 27 11.55 -6.33 17.06
C ARG A 27 12.03 -7.77 17.26
N GLN A 28 11.46 -8.49 18.22
CA GLN A 28 11.81 -9.89 18.47
C GLN A 28 11.35 -10.79 17.30
N SER A 29 10.15 -10.57 16.78
CA SER A 29 9.63 -11.29 15.62
C SER A 29 10.52 -11.06 14.39
N LEU A 30 10.91 -9.81 14.09
CA LEU A 30 11.86 -9.52 13.01
C LEU A 30 13.20 -10.22 13.20
N ALA A 31 13.74 -10.23 14.42
CA ALA A 31 15.02 -10.86 14.73
C ALA A 31 14.96 -12.40 14.67
N SER A 32 13.78 -12.99 14.91
CA SER A 32 13.58 -14.45 14.83
C SER A 32 13.39 -14.96 13.41
N GLN A 33 13.07 -14.07 12.46
CA GLN A 33 12.88 -14.44 11.06
C GLN A 33 14.22 -14.57 10.35
N ASP A 34 14.37 -15.67 9.60
CA ASP A 34 15.54 -15.89 8.75
C ASP A 34 15.31 -15.29 7.36
N PHE A 35 16.04 -14.22 7.07
CA PHE A 35 16.02 -13.56 5.77
C PHE A 35 17.28 -13.86 4.94
N GLU A 36 18.17 -14.79 5.32
CA GLU A 36 19.47 -14.99 4.66
C GLU A 36 19.37 -15.13 3.12
N ASP A 37 18.38 -15.87 2.65
CA ASP A 37 18.11 -16.09 1.21
C ASP A 37 17.10 -15.10 0.60
N ASP A 38 16.66 -14.09 1.33
CA ASP A 38 15.61 -13.14 0.91
C ASP A 38 16.10 -11.68 1.02
N GLU A 39 16.85 -11.24 0.01
CA GLU A 39 17.38 -9.87 -0.08
C GLU A 39 16.29 -8.78 0.01
N LYS A 40 15.11 -9.05 -0.58
CA LYS A 40 13.96 -8.13 -0.49
C LYS A 40 13.45 -8.09 0.95
N GLY A 41 13.25 -9.25 1.56
CA GLY A 41 12.89 -9.39 2.96
C GLY A 41 13.85 -8.65 3.88
N LYS A 42 15.17 -8.77 3.67
CA LYS A 42 16.19 -8.01 4.44
C LYS A 42 15.99 -6.50 4.32
N ALA A 43 15.85 -6.00 3.09
CA ALA A 43 15.68 -4.58 2.83
C ALA A 43 14.38 -4.05 3.46
N GLN A 44 13.29 -4.80 3.34
CA GLN A 44 12.00 -4.43 3.91
C GLN A 44 12.00 -4.54 5.45
N ALA A 45 12.60 -5.58 6.03
CA ALA A 45 12.75 -5.76 7.47
C ALA A 45 13.54 -4.60 8.11
N ARG A 46 14.63 -4.17 7.47
CA ARG A 46 15.39 -2.99 7.91
C ARG A 46 14.53 -1.73 7.90
N LYS A 47 13.77 -1.51 6.82
CA LYS A 47 12.85 -0.36 6.71
C LYS A 47 11.75 -0.39 7.78
N CYS A 48 11.21 -1.58 8.07
CA CYS A 48 10.24 -1.76 9.16
C CYS A 48 10.85 -1.44 10.51
N LEU A 49 12.07 -1.94 10.80
CA LEU A 49 12.75 -1.66 12.06
C LEU A 49 12.96 -0.16 12.28
N ASP A 50 13.47 0.55 11.26
CA ASP A 50 13.65 2.00 11.32
C ASP A 50 12.32 2.74 11.57
N ALA A 51 11.22 2.26 11.01
CA ALA A 51 9.89 2.83 11.22
C ALA A 51 9.34 2.53 12.62
N PHE A 52 9.50 1.30 13.11
CA PHE A 52 9.10 0.88 14.45
C PHE A 52 9.84 1.67 15.52
N GLU A 53 11.15 1.87 15.37
CA GLU A 53 11.95 2.67 16.30
C GLU A 53 11.48 4.12 16.34
N LYS A 54 11.24 4.75 15.19
CA LYS A 54 10.73 6.13 15.13
C LYS A 54 9.35 6.28 15.77
N ALA A 55 8.45 5.34 15.50
CA ALA A 55 7.11 5.34 16.10
C ALA A 55 7.20 5.17 17.62
N TYR A 56 7.99 4.20 18.10
CA TYR A 56 8.22 3.97 19.52
C TYR A 56 8.85 5.18 20.23
N GLU A 57 9.91 5.77 19.68
CA GLU A 57 10.59 6.94 20.28
C GLU A 57 9.69 8.17 20.41
N THR A 58 8.66 8.26 19.57
CA THR A 58 7.67 9.34 19.61
C THR A 58 6.54 9.02 20.57
N LEU A 59 6.01 7.80 20.53
CA LEU A 59 4.84 7.40 21.33
C LEU A 59 5.17 7.11 22.80
N LYS A 60 6.43 6.73 23.12
CA LYS A 60 6.86 6.47 24.49
C LYS A 60 6.99 7.73 25.35
N ASP A 61 7.22 8.88 24.70
CA ASP A 61 7.41 10.17 25.36
C ASP A 61 6.08 10.95 25.36
N PRO A 62 5.49 11.25 26.53
CA PRO A 62 4.17 11.88 26.61
C PRO A 62 4.07 13.22 25.88
N ASP A 63 5.12 14.04 25.93
CA ASP A 63 5.11 15.36 25.29
C ASP A 63 5.22 15.21 23.78
N LYS A 64 6.07 14.30 23.29
CA LYS A 64 6.16 14.01 21.85
C LYS A 64 4.87 13.39 21.31
N ARG A 65 4.27 12.43 22.03
CA ARG A 65 2.99 11.80 21.66
C ARG A 65 1.88 12.84 21.56
N LYS A 66 1.75 13.71 22.58
CA LYS A 66 0.76 14.79 22.57
C LYS A 66 0.93 15.73 21.38
N ASN A 67 2.15 16.15 21.09
CA ASN A 67 2.42 17.03 19.94
C ASN A 67 2.12 16.33 18.60
N TYR A 68 2.44 15.04 18.50
CA TYR A 68 2.12 14.21 17.34
C TYR A 68 0.60 14.09 17.14
N ASP A 69 -0.16 13.78 18.19
CA ASP A 69 -1.62 13.63 18.13
C ASP A 69 -2.31 14.95 17.73
N GLN A 70 -1.83 16.09 18.25
CA GLN A 70 -2.32 17.42 17.86
C GLN A 70 -2.09 17.73 16.38
N ARG A 71 -0.94 17.31 15.83
CA ARG A 71 -0.66 17.45 14.40
C ARG A 71 -1.56 16.53 13.56
N LEU A 72 -1.71 15.28 13.99
CA LEU A 72 -2.52 14.29 13.29
C LEU A 72 -4.00 14.72 13.21
N SER A 73 -4.56 15.28 14.28
CA SER A 73 -5.93 15.79 14.28
C SER A 73 -6.10 16.98 13.33
N ALA A 74 -5.16 17.93 13.34
CA ALA A 74 -5.20 19.09 12.45
C ALA A 74 -5.07 18.72 10.96
N GLU A 75 -4.30 17.68 10.63
CA GLU A 75 -4.14 17.18 9.27
C GLU A 75 -5.39 16.40 8.79
N SER A 76 -6.09 15.72 9.70
CA SER A 76 -7.32 14.98 9.38
C SER A 76 -8.51 15.89 9.12
N GLU A 77 -8.57 17.07 9.74
CA GLU A 77 -9.66 18.05 9.54
C GLU A 77 -9.58 18.81 8.21
N GLY A 78 -8.48 18.69 7.46
CA GLY A 78 -8.25 19.36 6.17
C GLY A 78 -8.25 18.46 4.93
N GLY A 79 -8.44 17.15 5.09
CA GLY A 79 -8.33 16.17 4.02
C GLY A 79 -9.63 16.01 3.21
N HIS A 80 -9.60 16.37 1.92
CA HIS A 80 -10.64 16.04 0.95
C HIS A 80 -10.89 14.52 0.92
N GLU A 81 -12.09 14.12 1.32
CA GLU A 81 -12.73 12.84 1.03
C GLU A 81 -13.12 12.83 -0.46
N GLY A 82 -12.10 12.73 -1.32
CA GLY A 82 -12.31 12.50 -2.74
C GLY A 82 -12.38 11.00 -2.95
N SER A 83 -13.54 10.49 -3.36
CA SER A 83 -13.70 9.10 -3.78
C SER A 83 -12.56 8.73 -4.73
N LYS A 84 -11.68 7.84 -4.28
CA LYS A 84 -10.47 7.47 -5.01
C LYS A 84 -10.86 6.52 -6.13
N LYS A 85 -11.49 7.03 -7.20
CA LYS A 85 -11.74 6.23 -8.40
C LYS A 85 -10.41 5.73 -8.95
N PRO A 86 -10.30 4.42 -9.30
CA PRO A 86 -9.05 3.88 -9.80
C PRO A 86 -8.74 4.49 -11.17
N ARG A 87 -7.47 4.72 -11.47
CA ARG A 87 -7.03 5.22 -12.79
C ARG A 87 -6.96 4.07 -13.80
N LEU A 88 -7.15 4.37 -15.09
CA LEU A 88 -7.11 3.35 -16.15
C LEU A 88 -5.87 2.45 -16.08
N GLY A 89 -4.67 3.03 -15.94
CA GLY A 89 -3.43 2.24 -15.82
C GLY A 89 -3.42 1.28 -14.63
N GLN A 90 -4.01 1.67 -13.49
CA GLN A 90 -4.14 0.80 -12.31
C GLN A 90 -5.09 -0.36 -12.61
N LEU A 91 -6.20 -0.09 -13.32
CA LEU A 91 -7.15 -1.12 -13.75
C LEU A 91 -6.50 -2.15 -14.67
N CYS A 92 -5.74 -1.70 -15.66
CA CYS A 92 -5.07 -2.58 -16.62
C CYS A 92 -4.09 -3.54 -15.94
N VAL A 93 -3.36 -3.04 -14.92
CA VAL A 93 -2.40 -3.85 -14.13
C VAL A 93 -3.13 -4.74 -13.11
N ALA A 94 -4.23 -4.28 -12.54
CA ALA A 94 -5.04 -5.05 -11.60
C ALA A 94 -5.74 -6.24 -12.28
N SER A 95 -6.28 -6.03 -13.48
CA SER A 95 -6.91 -7.09 -14.29
C SER A 95 -5.91 -8.10 -14.85
N GLY A 96 -4.62 -7.75 -14.89
CA GLY A 96 -3.57 -8.58 -15.47
C GLY A 96 -3.54 -8.55 -17.00
N ILE A 97 -4.24 -7.60 -17.63
CA ILE A 97 -4.20 -7.41 -19.09
C ILE A 97 -2.83 -6.91 -19.51
N ILE A 98 -2.21 -6.03 -18.70
CA ILE A 98 -0.85 -5.54 -18.92
C ILE A 98 0.01 -5.69 -17.68
N THR A 99 1.34 -5.74 -17.85
CA THR A 99 2.31 -5.69 -16.76
C THR A 99 2.67 -4.26 -16.35
N VAL A 100 3.35 -4.11 -15.21
CA VAL A 100 3.86 -2.80 -14.76
C VAL A 100 4.91 -2.26 -15.74
N GLU A 101 5.73 -3.14 -16.31
CA GLU A 101 6.75 -2.79 -17.29
C GLU A 101 6.10 -2.26 -18.58
N GLN A 102 5.07 -2.95 -19.08
CA GLN A 102 4.29 -2.49 -20.24
C GLN A 102 3.56 -1.17 -19.97
N LEU A 103 3.02 -0.98 -18.76
CA LEU A 103 2.43 0.29 -18.37
C LEU A 103 3.49 1.41 -18.34
N THR A 104 4.71 1.10 -17.86
CA THR A 104 5.81 2.08 -17.81
C THR A 104 6.19 2.54 -19.22
N GLU A 105 6.38 1.58 -20.13
CA GLU A 105 6.64 1.85 -21.56
C GLU A 105 5.53 2.70 -22.19
N ALA A 106 4.25 2.35 -21.93
CA ALA A 106 3.13 3.10 -22.46
C ALA A 106 3.03 4.53 -21.90
N VAL A 107 3.42 4.76 -20.64
CA VAL A 107 3.44 6.10 -20.04
C VAL A 107 4.58 6.94 -20.63
N GLU A 108 5.74 6.35 -20.91
CA GLU A 108 6.83 7.03 -21.60
C GLU A 108 6.41 7.48 -23.00
N GLU A 109 5.81 6.58 -23.79
CA GLU A 109 5.29 6.91 -25.12
C GLU A 109 4.14 7.93 -25.06
N GLN A 110 3.32 7.91 -24.00
CA GLN A 110 2.28 8.90 -23.77
C GLN A 110 2.85 10.32 -23.63
N LEU A 111 3.98 10.46 -22.94
CA LEU A 111 4.64 11.74 -22.75
C LEU A 111 5.22 12.28 -24.06
N ASP A 112 5.73 11.40 -24.92
CA ASP A 112 6.33 11.77 -26.20
C ASP A 112 5.28 12.08 -27.28
N SER A 113 4.20 11.29 -27.34
CA SER A 113 3.13 11.42 -28.34
C SER A 113 2.06 12.45 -27.96
N GLY A 114 1.82 12.67 -26.67
CA GLY A 114 0.74 13.50 -26.14
C GLY A 114 -0.67 12.89 -26.27
N LEU A 115 -0.79 11.63 -26.72
CA LEU A 115 -2.06 10.93 -26.85
C LEU A 115 -2.61 10.50 -25.47
N PRO A 116 -3.92 10.19 -25.36
CA PRO A 116 -4.46 9.57 -24.15
C PRO A 116 -3.84 8.18 -23.90
N LEU A 117 -3.57 7.84 -22.64
CA LEU A 117 -2.94 6.56 -22.28
C LEU A 117 -3.65 5.33 -22.85
N GLY A 118 -5.00 5.35 -22.91
CA GLY A 118 -5.78 4.25 -23.50
C GLY A 118 -5.46 4.04 -24.98
N GLU A 119 -5.34 5.11 -25.74
CA GLU A 119 -5.00 5.06 -27.17
C GLU A 119 -3.54 4.61 -27.38
N VAL A 120 -2.63 5.05 -26.52
CA VAL A 120 -1.23 4.61 -26.54
C VAL A 120 -1.13 3.10 -26.27
N LEU A 121 -1.85 2.60 -25.26
CA LEU A 121 -1.91 1.17 -24.95
C LEU A 121 -2.46 0.32 -26.10
N GLU A 122 -3.46 0.83 -26.84
CA GLU A 122 -3.97 0.19 -28.06
C GLU A 122 -2.95 0.21 -29.20
N ASN A 123 -2.29 1.34 -29.43
CA ASN A 123 -1.29 1.52 -30.47
C ASN A 123 -0.04 0.64 -30.24
N LEU A 124 0.36 0.46 -28.98
CA LEU A 124 1.42 -0.48 -28.59
C LEU A 124 0.96 -1.95 -28.58
N HIS A 125 -0.31 -2.21 -28.88
CA HIS A 125 -0.92 -3.55 -28.87
C HIS A 125 -0.83 -4.27 -27.51
N PHE A 126 -0.70 -3.52 -26.41
CA PHE A 126 -0.78 -4.08 -25.06
C PHE A 126 -2.23 -4.31 -24.62
N LEU A 127 -3.17 -3.65 -25.29
CA LEU A 127 -4.57 -3.69 -24.94
C LEU A 127 -5.43 -3.60 -26.21
N SER A 128 -6.48 -4.41 -26.33
CA SER A 128 -7.44 -4.30 -27.43
C SER A 128 -8.52 -3.27 -27.14
N ARG A 129 -9.19 -2.78 -28.19
CA ARG A 129 -10.32 -1.86 -28.06
C ARG A 129 -11.44 -2.37 -27.17
N ALA A 130 -11.77 -3.66 -27.28
CA ALA A 130 -12.81 -4.27 -26.46
C ALA A 130 -12.42 -4.31 -24.97
N GLU A 131 -11.14 -4.57 -24.69
CA GLU A 131 -10.60 -4.52 -23.33
C GLU A 131 -10.59 -3.08 -22.79
N LEU A 132 -10.25 -2.08 -23.63
CA LEU A 132 -10.29 -0.67 -23.24
C LEU A 132 -11.70 -0.24 -22.83
N GLU A 133 -12.67 -0.52 -23.69
CA GLU A 133 -14.07 -0.18 -23.45
C GLU A 133 -14.59 -0.88 -22.17
N GLY A 134 -14.22 -2.15 -21.96
CA GLY A 134 -14.56 -2.90 -20.75
C GLY A 134 -13.95 -2.31 -19.47
N LEU A 135 -12.68 -1.89 -19.51
CA LEU A 135 -11.99 -1.29 -18.36
C LEU A 135 -12.55 0.09 -18.03
N LEU A 136 -12.84 0.92 -19.03
CA LEU A 136 -13.45 2.24 -18.83
C LEU A 136 -14.84 2.11 -18.20
N LEU A 137 -15.65 1.15 -18.65
CA LEU A 137 -16.95 0.88 -18.03
C LEU A 137 -16.80 0.42 -16.57
N GLY A 138 -15.81 -0.44 -16.29
CA GLY A 138 -15.49 -0.86 -14.93
C GLY A 138 -15.02 0.29 -14.04
N GLN A 139 -14.23 1.22 -14.58
CA GLN A 139 -13.71 2.39 -13.85
C GLN A 139 -14.81 3.25 -13.22
N ASP A 140 -15.92 3.41 -13.93
CA ASP A 140 -17.05 4.22 -13.48
C ASP A 140 -17.92 3.52 -12.44
N LEU A 141 -17.90 2.19 -12.40
CA LEU A 141 -18.70 1.36 -11.50
C LEU A 141 -18.01 1.04 -10.17
N ILE A 142 -16.69 1.20 -10.10
CA ILE A 142 -15.91 0.87 -8.90
C ILE A 142 -15.91 2.07 -7.97
N ASP A 143 -16.67 1.95 -6.89
CA ASP A 143 -16.52 2.80 -5.72
C ASP A 143 -15.54 2.16 -4.74
N LEU A 144 -14.50 2.91 -4.37
CA LEU A 144 -13.42 2.43 -3.50
C LEU A 144 -13.56 2.94 -2.07
N ASP A 145 -14.71 3.50 -1.71
CA ASP A 145 -14.98 4.04 -0.38
C ASP A 145 -14.74 3.00 0.76
N ASP A 146 -14.79 1.69 0.48
CA ASP A 146 -14.49 0.64 1.47
C ASP A 146 -13.00 0.21 1.57
N ALA A 147 -12.08 0.84 0.82
CA ALA A 147 -10.65 0.47 0.84
C ALA A 147 -9.94 0.87 2.15
N ASP A 148 -10.57 1.73 2.96
CA ASP A 148 -9.99 2.33 4.16
C ASP A 148 -9.99 1.43 5.41
N GLU A 149 -10.61 0.25 5.38
CA GLU A 149 -10.77 -0.59 6.58
C GLU A 149 -9.73 -1.71 6.76
N ASP A 150 -8.92 -2.04 5.75
CA ASP A 150 -7.94 -3.14 5.91
C ASP A 150 -6.73 -2.66 6.74
N PRO A 151 -6.51 -3.21 7.96
CA PRO A 151 -5.43 -2.75 8.83
C PRO A 151 -4.05 -3.04 8.24
N LEU A 152 -3.91 -4.11 7.46
CA LEU A 152 -2.66 -4.45 6.78
C LEU A 152 -2.39 -3.45 5.66
N ALA A 153 -3.40 -3.09 4.85
CA ALA A 153 -3.29 -2.08 3.79
C ALA A 153 -2.77 -0.74 4.34
N ALA A 154 -3.41 -0.23 5.38
CA ALA A 154 -3.01 1.03 6.01
C ALA A 154 -1.57 0.96 6.56
N ARG A 155 -1.22 -0.19 7.15
CA ARG A 155 0.08 -0.39 7.78
C ARG A 155 1.23 -0.54 6.79
N VAL A 156 1.06 -1.28 5.69
CA VAL A 156 2.13 -1.39 4.67
C VAL A 156 2.39 -0.05 3.97
N ILE A 157 1.38 0.80 3.84
CA ILE A 157 1.52 2.20 3.40
C ILE A 157 2.25 3.02 4.45
N ALA A 158 1.88 2.89 5.73
CA ALA A 158 2.49 3.64 6.83
C ALA A 158 3.97 3.28 7.05
N LEU A 159 4.34 2.02 6.83
CA LEU A 159 5.73 1.56 6.81
C LEU A 159 6.49 2.03 5.56
N GLY A 160 5.78 2.61 4.59
CA GLY A 160 6.30 3.00 3.28
C GLY A 160 6.77 1.82 2.44
N LEU A 161 6.36 0.59 2.76
CA LEU A 161 6.72 -0.59 1.99
C LEU A 161 6.09 -0.54 0.60
N LEU A 162 4.85 -0.05 0.55
CA LEU A 162 4.04 0.11 -0.64
C LEU A 162 3.45 1.52 -0.66
N ASN A 163 3.15 2.03 -1.86
CA ASN A 163 2.36 3.24 -2.02
C ASN A 163 0.86 2.90 -2.10
N GLU A 164 0.02 3.93 -2.06
CA GLU A 164 -1.44 3.75 -2.14
C GLU A 164 -1.87 3.07 -3.43
N ASP A 165 -1.23 3.41 -4.57
CA ASP A 165 -1.57 2.86 -5.88
C ASP A 165 -1.35 1.33 -5.95
N MET A 166 -0.25 0.84 -5.38
CA MET A 166 0.05 -0.59 -5.33
C MET A 166 -0.97 -1.33 -4.45
N VAL A 167 -1.30 -0.77 -3.28
CA VAL A 167 -2.32 -1.37 -2.40
C VAL A 167 -3.68 -1.40 -3.07
N LEU A 168 -4.03 -0.32 -3.78
CA LEU A 168 -5.27 -0.24 -4.54
C LEU A 168 -5.36 -1.36 -5.58
N ILE A 169 -4.31 -1.54 -6.38
CA ILE A 169 -4.24 -2.62 -7.37
C ILE A 169 -4.45 -4.00 -6.70
N ALA A 170 -3.84 -4.22 -5.53
CA ALA A 170 -4.02 -5.48 -4.81
C ALA A 170 -5.45 -5.65 -4.27
N GLN A 171 -6.07 -4.62 -3.70
CA GLN A 171 -7.45 -4.65 -3.22
C GLN A 171 -8.46 -4.85 -4.35
N MET A 172 -8.18 -4.34 -5.55
CA MET A 172 -8.99 -4.62 -6.72
C MET A 172 -8.91 -6.09 -7.13
N GLU A 173 -7.72 -6.67 -7.06
CA GLU A 173 -7.50 -8.10 -7.31
C GLU A 173 -8.22 -8.97 -6.26
N THR A 174 -8.20 -8.60 -4.98
CA THR A 174 -8.92 -9.34 -3.94
C THR A 174 -10.42 -9.34 -4.19
N ARG A 175 -11.01 -8.21 -4.59
CA ARG A 175 -12.44 -8.10 -4.94
C ARG A 175 -12.80 -8.94 -6.16
N ALA A 176 -11.96 -8.93 -7.19
CA ALA A 176 -12.22 -9.64 -8.44
C ALA A 176 -12.02 -11.16 -8.31
N GLN A 177 -11.01 -11.60 -7.56
CA GLN A 177 -10.58 -13.01 -7.50
C GLN A 177 -10.93 -13.71 -6.18
N GLY A 178 -11.43 -12.97 -5.17
CA GLY A 178 -11.76 -13.51 -3.85
C GLY A 178 -10.55 -13.98 -3.03
N VAL A 179 -9.34 -13.50 -3.37
CA VAL A 179 -8.10 -13.82 -2.64
C VAL A 179 -7.85 -12.82 -1.51
N SER A 180 -7.09 -13.21 -0.48
CA SER A 180 -6.69 -12.27 0.57
C SER A 180 -5.67 -11.24 0.07
N LEU A 181 -5.64 -10.05 0.69
CA LEU A 181 -4.70 -8.98 0.35
C LEU A 181 -3.25 -9.45 0.47
N GLU A 182 -2.93 -10.18 1.53
CA GLU A 182 -1.62 -10.81 1.75
C GLU A 182 -1.16 -11.63 0.54
N ASN A 183 -2.04 -12.49 0.01
CA ASN A 183 -1.72 -13.34 -1.12
C ASN A 183 -1.52 -12.54 -2.40
N ALA A 184 -2.33 -11.51 -2.65
CA ALA A 184 -2.17 -10.62 -3.79
C ALA A 184 -0.80 -9.89 -3.75
N LEU A 185 -0.43 -9.36 -2.57
CA LEU A 185 0.85 -8.67 -2.38
C LEU A 185 2.07 -9.59 -2.57
N VAL A 186 2.01 -10.81 -2.03
CA VAL A 186 3.09 -11.80 -2.17
C VAL A 186 3.19 -12.33 -3.60
N ARG A 187 2.06 -12.62 -4.25
CA ARG A 187 2.03 -13.13 -5.63
C ARG A 187 2.65 -12.14 -6.62
N ARG A 188 2.40 -10.85 -6.41
CA ARG A 188 3.01 -9.76 -7.18
C ARG A 188 4.48 -9.52 -6.82
N GLY A 189 4.99 -10.21 -5.81
CA GLY A 189 6.36 -10.07 -5.32
C GLY A 189 6.60 -8.72 -4.66
N TRP A 190 5.57 -7.98 -4.25
CA TRP A 190 5.73 -6.64 -3.67
C TRP A 190 6.14 -6.68 -2.21
N ILE A 191 5.77 -7.72 -1.48
CA ILE A 191 6.15 -7.94 -0.09
C ILE A 191 6.67 -9.36 0.12
N SER A 192 7.69 -9.50 0.96
CA SER A 192 8.14 -10.82 1.40
C SER A 192 7.08 -11.49 2.27
N ARG A 193 6.80 -12.77 2.01
CA ARG A 193 5.91 -13.57 2.86
C ARG A 193 6.43 -13.66 4.31
N ARG A 194 7.75 -13.79 4.50
CA ARG A 194 8.36 -13.85 5.84
C ARG A 194 8.16 -12.55 6.61
N LEU A 195 8.14 -11.42 5.92
CA LEU A 195 7.87 -10.14 6.55
C LEU A 195 6.41 -10.02 6.99
N LEU A 196 5.46 -10.51 6.19
CA LEU A 196 4.03 -10.49 6.55
C LEU A 196 3.75 -11.29 7.82
N GLU A 197 4.47 -12.37 8.09
CA GLU A 197 4.34 -13.13 9.35
C GLU A 197 4.72 -12.32 10.60
N VAL A 198 5.47 -11.23 10.42
CA VAL A 198 5.81 -10.29 11.48
C VAL A 198 4.83 -9.13 11.55
N LEU A 199 4.18 -8.81 10.43
CA LEU A 199 3.26 -7.71 10.35
C LEU A 199 1.89 -8.11 10.88
#